data_AF-A0A835EQJ2-F1
#
_entry.id   AF-A0A835EQJ2-F1
#
_cell.length_a   1.000
_cell.length_b   1.000
_cell.length_c   1.000
_cell.angle_alpha   90.00
_cell.angle_beta   90.00
_cell.angle_gamma   90.00
#
_symmetry.space_group_name_H-M   'P 1'
#
loop_
_entity.id
_entity.type
_entity.pdbx_description
1 polymer ?
#
loop_
_entity_poly.entity_id
_entity_poly.type
_entity_poly.pdbx_seq_one_letter_code
_entity_poly.pdbx_strand_id
1 'polypeptide(L)' 'MSTSSSLVLGRVIGDVVDQFSPTVALQISYNGRRLLNGADFRPSVVAERPRVEIGGTDFRQSYTLVMVDPDAPTQAIRR' A
#
# COMPACT_ATOMS: atom_id res chain seq x y z
N MET A 1 2.25 16.33 7.76
CA MET A 1 1.16 15.56 7.12
C MET A 1 1.20 14.15 7.70
N SER A 2 0.18 13.73 8.46
CA SER A 2 0.14 12.35 8.96
C SER A 2 -0.09 11.40 7.78
N THR A 3 0.58 10.25 7.75
CA THR A 3 0.48 9.25 6.67
C THR A 3 -0.95 8.72 6.46
N SER A 4 -1.81 8.85 7.46
CA SER A 4 -3.25 8.53 7.38
C SER A 4 -4.02 9.45 6.44
N SER A 5 -3.61 10.71 6.25
CA SER A 5 -4.38 11.66 5.43
C SER A 5 -4.43 11.24 3.96
N SER A 6 -3.35 10.69 3.42
CA SER A 6 -3.30 10.24 2.03
C SER A 6 -4.14 8.98 1.77
N LEU A 7 -4.22 8.05 2.73
CA LEU A 7 -5.05 6.84 2.59
C LEU A 7 -6.55 7.15 2.65
N VAL A 8 -6.94 8.16 3.43
CA VAL A 8 -8.32 8.67 3.44
C VAL A 8 -8.64 9.41 2.15
N LEU A 9 -7.76 10.32 1.69
CA LEU A 9 -7.98 11.08 0.45
C LEU A 9 -8.06 10.16 -0.78
N GLY A 10 -7.26 9.10 -0.82
CA GLY A 10 -7.32 8.07 -1.87
C GLY A 10 -8.41 7.03 -1.68
N ARG A 11 -9.29 7.19 -0.67
CA ARG A 11 -10.40 6.28 -0.31
C ARG A 11 -10.01 4.82 -0.01
N VAL A 12 -8.72 4.54 0.14
CA VAL A 12 -8.22 3.22 0.56
C VAL A 12 -8.79 2.86 1.93
N ILE A 13 -8.82 3.82 2.86
CA ILE A 13 -9.63 3.69 4.08
C ILE A 13 -11.09 3.93 3.70
N GLY A 14 -11.95 2.94 3.97
CA GLY A 14 -13.36 2.93 3.59
C GLY A 14 -13.66 1.94 2.46
N ASP A 15 -12.94 2.03 1.34
CA ASP A 15 -13.18 1.12 0.20
C ASP A 15 -12.42 -0.22 0.35
N VAL A 16 -11.23 -0.23 0.99
CA VAL A 16 -10.37 -1.43 1.08
C VAL A 16 -10.13 -1.89 2.52
N VAL A 17 -9.88 -0.97 3.45
CA VAL A 17 -9.60 -1.27 4.86
C VAL A 17 -10.36 -0.34 5.80
N ASP A 18 -10.64 -0.82 7.00
CA ASP A 18 -11.18 0.02 8.09
C ASP A 18 -10.14 1.02 8.60
N GLN A 19 -10.59 2.05 9.32
CA GLN A 19 -9.69 3.02 9.94
C GLN A 19 -8.78 2.33 10.98
N PHE A 20 -7.47 2.55 10.86
CA PHE A 20 -6.48 1.97 11.77
C PHE A 20 -5.39 2.98 12.13
N SER A 21 -4.68 2.72 13.23
CA SER A 21 -3.45 3.42 13.59
C SER A 21 -2.25 2.60 13.13
N PRO A 22 -1.37 3.10 12.23
CA PRO A 22 -0.16 2.39 11.84
C PRO A 22 0.77 2.18 13.03
N THR A 23 1.19 0.93 13.28
CA THR A 23 2.08 0.56 14.40
C THR A 23 3.41 -0.05 13.94
N VAL A 24 3.45 -0.59 12.72
CA VAL A 24 4.63 -1.24 12.14
C VAL A 24 5.01 -0.52 10.84
N ALA A 25 6.29 -0.20 10.69
CA ALA A 25 6.79 0.43 9.48
C ALA A 25 6.75 -0.56 8.31
N LEU A 26 6.22 -0.12 7.17
CA LEU A 26 6.23 -0.87 5.91
C LEU A 26 6.91 -0.02 4.84
N GLN A 27 7.93 -0.57 4.19
CA GLN A 27 8.59 0.04 3.05
C GLN A 27 8.60 -0.93 1.87
N ILE A 28 8.09 -0.45 0.74
CA ILE A 28 8.04 -1.19 -0.52
C ILE A 28 8.88 -0.43 -1.54
N SER A 29 9.70 -1.12 -2.31
CA SER A 29 10.44 -0.53 -3.42
C SER A 29 10.48 -1.41 -4.66
N TYR A 30 10.41 -0.76 -5.82
CA TYR A 30 10.56 -1.37 -7.14
C TYR A 30 11.81 -0.80 -7.79
N ASN A 31 12.75 -1.66 -8.21
CA ASN A 31 14.01 -1.24 -8.84
C ASN A 31 14.76 -0.14 -8.05
N GLY A 32 14.79 -0.26 -6.72
CA GLY A 32 15.44 0.70 -5.83
C GLY A 32 14.64 1.99 -5.57
N ARG A 33 13.54 2.23 -6.30
CA ARG A 33 12.65 3.37 -6.08
C ARG A 33 11.58 3.03 -5.05
N ARG A 34 11.52 3.80 -3.97
CA ARG A 34 10.51 3.66 -2.91
C ARG A 34 9.11 3.98 -3.44
N LEU A 35 8.14 3.15 -3.08
CA LEU A 35 6.72 3.39 -3.30
C LEU A 35 6.20 4.37 -2.24
N LEU A 36 5.50 5.40 -2.70
CA LEU A 36 4.85 6.41 -1.86
C LEU A 36 3.35 6.38 -2.15
N ASN A 37 2.52 6.66 -1.14
CA ASN A 37 1.06 6.69 -1.31
C ASN A 37 0.67 7.68 -2.41
N GLY A 38 -0.11 7.21 -3.39
CA GLY A 38 -0.59 8.02 -4.52
C GLY A 38 0.46 8.30 -5.60
N ALA A 39 1.65 7.68 -5.56
CA ALA A 39 2.64 7.83 -6.62
C ALA A 39 2.29 6.97 -7.84
N ASP A 40 2.41 7.56 -9.03
CA ASP A 40 2.19 6.86 -10.29
C ASP A 40 3.40 6.00 -10.67
N PHE A 41 3.10 4.76 -11.07
CA PHE A 41 4.06 3.82 -11.63
C PHE A 41 3.54 3.28 -12.97
N ARG A 42 4.46 3.18 -13.94
CA ARG A 42 4.17 2.49 -15.20
C ARG A 42 4.09 0.98 -14.93
N PRO A 43 3.19 0.23 -15.60
CA PRO A 43 3.11 -1.23 -15.44
C PRO A 43 4.45 -1.94 -15.63
N SER A 44 5.29 -1.47 -16.56
CA SER A 44 6.62 -2.04 -16.81
C SER A 44 7.58 -1.91 -15.62
N VAL A 45 7.40 -0.92 -14.75
CA VAL A 45 8.24 -0.72 -13.56
C VAL A 45 7.82 -1.65 -12.42
N VAL A 46 6.55 -2.05 -12.39
CA VAL A 46 5.95 -2.88 -11.32
C VAL A 46 5.67 -4.31 -11.75
N ALA A 47 6.16 -4.72 -12.93
CA ALA A 47 5.97 -6.06 -13.48
C ALA A 47 6.65 -7.14 -12.63
N GLU A 48 7.82 -6.82 -12.05
CA GLU A 48 8.55 -7.70 -11.14
C GLU A 48 8.13 -7.48 -9.69
N ARG A 49 8.30 -8.52 -8.86
CA ARG A 49 7.96 -8.42 -7.43
C ARG A 49 8.78 -7.32 -6.72
N PRO A 50 8.18 -6.55 -5.81
CA PRO A 50 8.90 -5.53 -5.08
C PRO A 50 9.83 -6.12 -4.01
N ARG A 51 10.77 -5.30 -3.54
CA ARG A 51 11.44 -5.51 -2.27
C ARG A 51 10.55 -4.96 -1.15
N VAL A 52 10.32 -5.77 -0.12
CA VAL A 52 9.49 -5.43 1.03
C VAL A 52 10.36 -5.46 2.28
N GLU A 53 10.33 -4.38 3.05
CA GLU A 53 10.91 -4.29 4.38
C GLU A 53 9.79 -4.03 5.38
N ILE A 54 9.67 -4.90 6.37
CA ILE A 54 8.73 -4.78 7.48
C ILE A 54 9.56 -4.49 8.73
N GLY A 55 9.16 -3.46 9.47
CA GLY A 55 9.74 -3.14 10.78
C GLY A 55 9.23 -4.10 11.86
N GLY A 56 9.22 -3.61 13.10
CA GLY A 56 8.85 -4.40 14.26
C GLY A 56 10.07 -4.77 15.10
N THR A 57 9.86 -4.94 16.40
CA THR A 57 10.92 -5.21 17.37
C THR A 57 10.98 -6.68 17.79
N ASP A 58 9.94 -7.45 17.49
CA ASP A 58 9.82 -8.86 17.86
C ASP A 58 9.88 -9.76 16.61
N PHE A 59 11.00 -10.45 16.46
CA PHE A 59 11.24 -11.38 15.35
C PHE A 59 10.40 -12.66 15.42
N ARG A 60 9.66 -12.89 16.51
CA ARG A 60 8.72 -14.02 16.62
C ARG A 60 7.39 -13.73 15.94
N GLN A 61 7.11 -12.47 15.64
CA GLN A 61 5.89 -12.09 14.95
C GLN A 61 6.01 -12.39 13.46
N SER A 62 4.99 -13.04 12.94
CA SER A 62 4.83 -13.25 11.50
C SER A 62 3.79 -12.27 10.98
N TYR A 63 4.05 -11.71 9.80
CA TYR A 63 3.17 -10.74 9.15
C TYR A 63 2.68 -11.30 7.82
N THR A 64 1.45 -10.94 7.46
CA THR A 64 0.89 -11.23 6.14
C THR A 64 0.85 -9.94 5.33
N LEU A 65 1.40 -9.97 4.12
CA LEU A 65 1.30 -8.87 3.15
C LEU A 65 0.25 -9.24 2.09
N VAL A 66 -0.70 -8.34 1.86
CA VAL A 66 -1.72 -8.47 0.81
C VAL A 66 -1.55 -7.33 -0.19
N MET A 67 -1.54 -7.66 -1.49
CA MET A 67 -1.55 -6.71 -2.59
C MET A 67 -2.83 -6.94 -3.39
N VAL A 68 -3.63 -5.89 -3.58
CA VAL A 68 -4.95 -5.94 -4.23
C VAL A 68 -5.12 -4.73 -5.15
N ASP A 69 -5.84 -4.93 -6.25
CA ASP A 69 -6.35 -3.87 -7.11
C ASP A 69 -7.87 -3.74 -6.88
N PRO A 70 -8.34 -2.75 -6.10
CA PRO A 70 -9.77 -2.58 -5.84
C PRO A 70 -10.55 -2.08 -7.07
N ASP A 71 -9.86 -1.69 -8.14
CA ASP A 71 -10.42 -1.02 -9.31
C ASP A 71 -10.60 -1.97 -10.51
N ALA A 72 -10.22 -3.24 -10.37
CA ALA A 72 -10.33 -4.25 -11.42
C ALA A 72 -11.78 -4.77 -11.58
N PRO A 73 -12.26 -5.05 -12.81
CA PRO A 73 -11.62 -4.82 -14.12
C PRO A 73 -11.76 -3.37 -14.61
N THR A 74 -12.72 -2.61 -14.09
CA THR A 74 -12.84 -1.15 -14.22
C THR A 74 -13.72 -0.66 -13.10
N GLN A 75 -13.45 0.51 -12.53
CA GLN A 75 -14.34 1.16 -11.58
C GLN A 75 -15.73 1.35 -12.22
N ALA A 76 -16.74 0.61 -11.77
CA ALA A 76 -18.12 0.92 -12.10
C ALA A 76 -18.42 2.28 -11.45
N ILE A 77 -18.40 3.34 -12.26
CA ILE A 77 -18.70 4.73 -11.88
C ILE A 77 -19.85 4.74 -10.86
N ARG A 78 -19.55 5.00 -9.60
CA ARG A 78 -20.55 5.35 -8.59
C ARG A 78 -20.34 6.81 -8.24
N ARG A 79 -21.30 7.61 -8.72
CA ARG A 79 -21.51 9.01 -8.37
C ARG A 79 -21.74 9.17 -6.87
#